data_AF-A0A7S0M2T2-F1
#
_entry.id   AF-A0A7S0M2T2-F1
#
_cell.length_a   1.000
_cell.length_b   1.000
_cell.length_c   1.000
_cell.angle_alpha   90.00
_cell.angle_beta   90.00
_cell.angle_gamma   90.00
#
_symmetry.space_group_name_H-M   'P 1'
#
loop_
_entity.id
_entity.type
_entity.pdbx_description
1 polymer ?
#
loop_
_entity_poly.entity_id
_entity_poly.type
_entity_poly.pdbx_seq_one_letter_code
_entity_poly.pdbx_strand_id
1 'polypeptide(L)'
;MPRRPGIGGLGSGPGVHGLKSAEAARAVARDVGDKILQEQREQMKEKCAIFKEKLEVFARKHKSEIIKNPEFRSQFNSMCSSVGVDPLASSKGMWGALGIGDFYYELGVQLIQVCLERRWRTGGL
;
A
#
# COMPACT_ATOMS: atom_id res chain seq x y z
N MET A 1 0.42 -72.55 -34.24
CA MET A 1 -0.41 -71.79 -33.27
C MET A 1 -0.38 -72.53 -31.94
N PRO A 2 -0.35 -71.90 -30.75
CA PRO A 2 -0.61 -70.48 -30.46
C PRO A 2 0.55 -69.74 -29.77
N ARG A 3 0.50 -68.41 -29.89
CA ARG A 3 1.33 -67.43 -29.17
C ARG A 3 0.88 -67.36 -27.72
N ARG A 4 1.81 -67.27 -26.76
CA ARG A 4 1.45 -66.93 -25.37
C ARG A 4 1.12 -65.43 -25.25
N PRO A 5 0.16 -65.05 -24.39
CA PRO A 5 -0.35 -63.68 -24.30
C PRO A 5 0.66 -62.76 -23.63
N GLY A 6 0.75 -61.52 -24.14
CA GLY A 6 1.33 -60.41 -23.41
C GLY A 6 0.47 -60.05 -22.20
N ILE A 7 1.13 -59.76 -21.09
CA ILE A 7 0.57 -59.13 -19.89
C ILE A 7 1.65 -58.11 -19.51
N GLY A 8 1.55 -56.81 -19.79
CA GLY A 8 0.36 -55.99 -19.78
C GLY A 8 0.06 -55.61 -18.33
N GLY A 9 0.84 -54.69 -17.76
CA GLY A 9 0.51 -54.07 -16.48
C GLY A 9 1.72 -53.81 -15.57
N LEU A 10 2.46 -52.73 -15.83
CA LEU A 10 3.14 -52.02 -14.74
C LEU A 10 2.04 -51.38 -13.87
N GLY A 11 1.48 -52.18 -12.97
CA GLY A 11 0.55 -51.72 -11.94
C GLY A 11 1.27 -50.74 -11.03
N SER A 12 0.86 -49.47 -11.10
CA SER A 12 1.26 -48.44 -10.15
C SER A 12 0.86 -48.89 -8.73
N GLY A 13 1.85 -49.25 -7.91
CA GLY A 13 1.61 -49.74 -6.55
C GLY A 13 0.92 -48.71 -5.64
N PRO A 14 0.27 -49.16 -4.55
CA PRO A 14 -0.51 -48.30 -3.66
C PRO A 14 0.26 -47.11 -3.05
N GLY A 15 1.60 -47.14 -3.01
CA GLY A 15 2.43 -46.01 -2.57
C GLY A 15 2.53 -44.84 -3.56
N VAL A 16 2.50 -45.08 -4.88
CA VAL A 16 2.59 -44.00 -5.87
C VAL A 16 1.27 -43.28 -6.08
N HIS A 17 0.14 -43.94 -5.78
CA HIS A 17 -1.18 -43.31 -5.82
C HIS A 17 -1.35 -42.33 -4.66
N GLY A 18 -0.94 -42.71 -3.44
CA GLY A 18 -0.95 -41.82 -2.28
C GLY A 18 -0.06 -40.57 -2.45
N LEU A 19 1.11 -40.73 -3.07
CA LEU A 19 1.99 -39.59 -3.40
C LEU A 19 1.35 -38.65 -4.42
N LYS A 20 0.77 -39.17 -5.51
CA LYS A 20 0.05 -38.37 -6.51
C LYS A 20 -1.18 -37.67 -5.94
N SER A 21 -1.94 -38.34 -5.08
CA SER A 21 -3.10 -37.76 -4.41
C SER A 21 -2.70 -36.69 -3.38
N ALA A 22 -1.60 -36.90 -2.64
CA ALA A 22 -1.05 -35.90 -1.72
C ALA A 22 -0.49 -34.67 -2.46
N GLU A 23 0.14 -34.88 -3.62
CA GLU A 23 0.64 -33.81 -4.48
C GLU A 23 -0.51 -33.01 -5.12
N ALA A 24 -1.56 -33.69 -5.60
CA ALA A 24 -2.78 -33.04 -6.08
C ALA A 24 -3.49 -32.24 -4.98
N ALA A 25 -3.59 -32.79 -3.75
CA ALA A 25 -4.16 -32.07 -2.61
C ALA A 25 -3.34 -30.83 -2.23
N ARG A 26 -2.00 -30.89 -2.31
CA ARG A 26 -1.12 -29.73 -2.11
C ARG A 26 -1.29 -28.68 -3.21
N ALA A 27 -1.45 -29.09 -4.47
CA ALA A 27 -1.69 -28.18 -5.58
C ALA A 27 -3.03 -27.43 -5.41
N VAL A 28 -4.09 -28.14 -5.01
CA VAL A 28 -5.40 -27.52 -4.71
C VAL A 28 -5.30 -26.58 -3.51
N ALA A 29 -4.60 -26.97 -2.43
CA ALA A 29 -4.41 -26.09 -1.26
C ALA A 29 -3.64 -24.80 -1.60
N ARG A 30 -2.67 -24.87 -2.53
CA ARG A 30 -1.95 -23.70 -3.04
C ARG A 30 -2.86 -22.77 -3.85
N ASP A 31 -3.60 -23.32 -4.81
CA ASP A 31 -4.53 -22.54 -5.65
C ASP A 31 -5.64 -21.86 -4.82
N VAL A 32 -6.19 -22.58 -3.83
CA VAL A 32 -7.16 -22.00 -2.88
C VAL A 32 -6.50 -20.92 -2.01
N GLY A 33 -5.26 -21.12 -1.56
CA GLY A 33 -4.50 -20.12 -0.81
C GLY A 33 -4.23 -18.85 -1.62
N ASP A 34 -3.85 -19.00 -2.88
CA ASP A 34 -3.60 -17.88 -3.79
C ASP A 34 -4.90 -17.09 -4.09
N LYS A 35 -6.03 -17.78 -4.28
CA LYS A 35 -7.35 -17.14 -4.45
C LYS A 35 -7.77 -16.34 -3.22
N ILE A 36 -7.61 -16.90 -2.02
CA ILE A 36 -7.92 -16.20 -0.76
C ILE A 36 -7.03 -14.96 -0.62
N LEU A 37 -5.73 -15.08 -0.92
CA LEU A 37 -4.81 -13.94 -0.88
C LEU A 37 -5.18 -12.86 -1.90
N GLN A 38 -5.61 -13.26 -3.09
CA GLN A 38 -6.05 -12.32 -4.12
C GLN A 38 -7.33 -11.59 -3.69
N GLU A 39 -8.31 -12.29 -3.13
CA GLU A 39 -9.54 -11.69 -2.61
C GLU A 39 -9.26 -10.73 -1.44
N GLN A 40 -8.38 -11.12 -0.52
CA GLN A 40 -7.90 -10.25 0.56
C GLN A 40 -7.23 -8.97 0.00
N ARG A 41 -6.43 -9.08 -1.06
CA ARG A 41 -5.80 -7.92 -1.72
C ARG A 41 -6.84 -7.01 -2.37
N GLU A 42 -7.85 -7.56 -3.03
CA GLU A 42 -8.95 -6.81 -3.64
C GLU A 42 -9.70 -5.98 -2.58
N GLN A 43 -10.08 -6.63 -1.48
CA GLN A 43 -10.76 -5.98 -0.35
C GLN A 43 -9.89 -4.90 0.30
N MET A 44 -8.58 -5.13 0.43
CA MET A 44 -7.67 -4.11 0.96
C MET A 44 -7.55 -2.89 0.05
N LYS A 45 -7.51 -3.09 -1.28
CA LYS A 45 -7.51 -1.98 -2.24
C LYS A 45 -8.78 -1.14 -2.13
N GLU A 46 -9.94 -1.80 -2.05
CA GLU A 46 -11.23 -1.12 -1.89
C GLU A 46 -11.26 -0.29 -0.60
N LYS A 47 -10.85 -0.87 0.53
CA LYS A 47 -10.77 -0.15 1.81
C LYS A 47 -9.82 1.04 1.76
N CYS A 48 -8.67 0.90 1.09
CA CYS A 48 -7.75 2.02 0.87
C CYS A 48 -8.37 3.12 0.00
N ALA A 49 -9.17 2.79 -1.01
CA ALA A 49 -9.86 3.77 -1.84
C ALA A 49 -10.90 4.56 -1.02
N ILE A 50 -11.74 3.87 -0.24
CA ILE A 50 -12.72 4.50 0.65
C ILE A 50 -12.02 5.40 1.69
N PHE A 51 -10.89 4.93 2.23
CA PHE A 51 -10.13 5.73 3.18
C PHE A 51 -9.60 7.02 2.54
N LYS A 52 -9.03 6.93 1.33
CA LYS A 52 -8.54 8.11 0.60
C LYS A 52 -9.63 9.14 0.37
N GLU A 53 -10.81 8.72 -0.06
CA GLU A 53 -11.96 9.61 -0.28
C GLU A 53 -12.40 10.30 1.01
N LYS A 54 -12.55 9.53 2.10
CA LYS A 54 -12.92 10.08 3.42
C LYS A 54 -11.87 11.05 3.94
N LEU A 55 -10.59 10.72 3.75
CA LEU A 55 -9.48 11.56 4.16
C LEU A 55 -9.46 12.87 3.37
N GLU A 56 -9.82 12.84 2.08
CA GLU A 56 -9.95 14.03 1.25
C GLU A 56 -11.08 14.95 1.74
N VAL A 57 -12.25 14.38 2.06
CA VAL A 57 -13.38 15.12 2.64
C VAL A 57 -13.02 15.70 4.01
N PHE A 58 -12.37 14.91 4.86
CA PHE A 58 -11.89 15.35 6.17
C PHE A 58 -10.93 16.52 6.04
N ALA A 59 -9.95 16.40 5.16
CA ALA A 59 -8.93 17.41 4.97
C ALA A 59 -9.50 18.69 4.33
N ARG A 60 -10.52 18.60 3.46
CA ARG A 60 -11.30 19.78 2.99
C ARG A 60 -11.97 20.51 4.15
N LYS A 61 -12.66 19.77 5.02
CA LYS A 61 -13.43 20.33 6.14
C LYS A 61 -12.54 20.97 7.20
N HIS A 62 -11.40 20.35 7.50
CA HIS A 62 -10.50 20.77 8.58
C HIS A 62 -9.25 21.52 8.07
N LYS A 63 -9.22 21.95 6.81
CA LYS A 63 -8.06 22.64 6.20
C LYS A 63 -7.48 23.75 7.09
N SER A 64 -8.34 24.66 7.55
CA SER A 64 -7.91 25.80 8.39
C SER A 64 -7.30 25.36 9.73
N GLU A 65 -7.80 24.26 10.30
CA GLU A 65 -7.32 23.71 11.56
C GLU A 65 -5.96 23.02 11.38
N ILE A 66 -5.79 22.29 10.28
CA ILE A 66 -4.50 21.70 9.86
C ILE A 66 -3.44 22.80 9.65
N ILE A 67 -3.84 23.96 9.11
CA ILE A 67 -2.93 25.08 8.87
C ILE A 67 -2.62 25.85 10.17
N LYS A 68 -3.57 26.01 11.09
CA LYS A 68 -3.34 26.83 12.30
C LYS A 68 -2.71 26.07 13.46
N ASN A 69 -3.04 24.78 13.62
CA ASN A 69 -2.60 23.99 14.77
C ASN A 69 -1.48 22.99 14.37
N PRO A 70 -0.24 23.18 14.84
CA PRO A 70 0.89 22.31 14.51
C PRO A 70 0.73 20.89 15.08
N GLU A 71 0.11 20.73 16.24
CA GLU A 71 -0.12 19.42 16.86
C GLU A 71 -1.12 18.59 16.03
N PHE A 72 -2.24 19.21 15.66
CA PHE A 72 -3.23 18.59 14.80
C PHE A 72 -2.67 18.25 13.41
N ARG A 73 -1.82 19.12 12.85
CA ARG A 73 -1.10 18.86 11.59
C ARG A 73 -0.20 17.63 11.69
N SER A 74 0.52 17.46 12.78
CA SER A 74 1.38 16.30 13.01
C SER A 74 0.56 15.00 13.05
N GLN A 75 -0.57 15.01 13.76
CA GLN A 75 -1.49 13.87 13.81
C GLN A 75 -2.08 13.55 12.42
N PHE A 76 -2.49 14.57 11.66
CA PHE A 76 -2.96 14.43 10.29
C PHE A 76 -1.89 13.79 9.38
N ASN A 77 -0.65 14.27 9.43
CA ASN A 77 0.46 13.72 8.65
C ASN A 77 0.76 12.26 9.02
N SER A 78 0.68 11.90 10.30
CA SER A 78 0.83 10.52 10.77
C SER A 78 -0.27 9.61 10.21
N MET A 79 -1.52 10.10 10.20
CA MET A 79 -2.65 9.39 9.59
C MET A 79 -2.42 9.18 8.08
N CYS A 80 -1.99 10.21 7.35
CA CYS A 80 -1.67 10.08 5.92
C CYS A 80 -0.55 9.04 5.69
N SER A 81 0.50 9.09 6.51
CA SER A 81 1.66 8.17 6.42
C SER A 81 1.28 6.71 6.66
N SER A 82 0.34 6.43 7.56
CA SER A 82 -0.10 5.06 7.86
C SER A 82 -0.74 4.34 6.65
N VAL A 83 -1.29 5.10 5.70
CA VAL A 83 -1.90 4.57 4.47
C VAL A 83 -0.96 4.70 3.26
N GLY A 84 0.29 5.15 3.49
CA GLY A 84 1.28 5.37 2.43
C GLY A 84 0.91 6.56 1.54
N VAL A 85 0.22 7.55 2.10
CA VAL A 85 -0.17 8.75 1.39
C VAL A 85 0.62 9.93 1.94
N ASP A 86 1.32 10.65 1.07
CA ASP A 86 2.05 11.84 1.46
C ASP A 86 1.29 13.11 1.00
N PRO A 87 0.84 13.97 1.94
CA PRO A 87 0.16 15.22 1.60
C PRO A 87 1.09 16.24 0.91
N LEU A 88 2.42 16.02 0.90
CA LEU A 88 3.43 16.88 0.30
C LEU A 88 3.93 16.41 -1.08
N ALA A 89 3.74 15.14 -1.44
CA ALA A 89 4.43 14.53 -2.58
C ALA A 89 4.05 15.08 -3.96
N SER A 90 2.91 15.78 -4.13
CA SER A 90 2.58 16.38 -5.43
C SER A 90 1.47 17.42 -5.39
N SER A 91 1.71 18.58 -6.00
CA SER A 91 0.70 19.61 -6.29
C SER A 91 -0.29 19.19 -7.41
N LYS A 92 0.00 18.14 -8.18
CA LYS A 92 -0.91 17.55 -9.18
C LYS A 92 -1.73 16.36 -8.64
N GLY A 93 -1.50 15.98 -7.37
CA GLY A 93 -2.25 14.92 -6.71
C GLY A 93 -3.51 15.40 -6.02
N MET A 94 -4.26 14.45 -5.44
CA MET A 94 -5.45 14.65 -4.60
C MET A 94 -5.27 15.76 -3.53
N TRP A 95 -4.05 15.93 -3.02
CA TRP A 95 -3.70 16.89 -1.97
C TRP A 95 -3.32 18.28 -2.47
N GLY A 96 -2.84 18.37 -3.71
CA GLY A 96 -2.47 19.63 -4.33
C GLY A 96 -3.68 20.54 -4.53
N ALA A 97 -4.79 19.99 -5.01
CA ALA A 97 -6.07 20.70 -5.15
C ALA A 97 -6.64 21.19 -3.81
N LEU A 98 -6.19 20.60 -2.70
CA LEU A 98 -6.63 20.95 -1.36
C LEU A 98 -5.96 22.23 -0.84
N GLY A 99 -4.87 22.67 -1.46
CA GLY A 99 -4.06 23.82 -1.02
C GLY A 99 -3.40 23.60 0.34
N ILE A 100 -3.20 22.34 0.75
CA ILE A 100 -2.32 21.99 1.86
C ILE A 100 -0.87 22.23 1.45
N GLY A 101 -0.52 21.90 0.20
CA GLY A 101 0.82 22.13 -0.36
C GLY A 101 1.25 23.60 -0.30
N ASP A 102 0.34 24.53 -0.59
CA ASP A 102 0.63 25.99 -0.60
C ASP A 102 1.18 26.48 0.74
N PHE A 103 0.61 26.00 1.85
CA PHE A 103 1.10 26.31 3.20
C PHE A 103 2.56 25.86 3.39
N TYR A 104 2.92 24.65 2.93
CA TYR A 104 4.29 24.15 3.06
C TYR A 104 5.27 24.85 2.12
N TYR A 105 4.82 25.27 0.93
CA TYR A 105 5.62 26.13 0.05
C TYR A 105 5.88 27.49 0.70
N GLU A 106 4.87 28.13 1.27
CA GLU A 106 5.01 29.41 1.97
C GLU A 106 5.97 29.27 3.16
N LEU A 107 5.80 28.23 3.98
CA LEU A 107 6.70 27.93 5.10
C LEU A 107 8.15 27.72 4.62
N GLY A 108 8.35 27.02 3.52
CA GLY A 108 9.67 26.80 2.92
C GLY A 108 10.34 28.09 2.48
N VAL A 109 9.60 29.00 1.83
CA VAL A 109 10.12 30.32 1.42
C VAL A 109 10.49 31.17 2.64
N GLN A 110 9.64 31.21 3.67
CA GLN A 110 9.92 31.92 4.92
C GLN A 110 11.17 31.36 5.62
N LEU A 111 11.34 30.03 5.65
CA LEU A 111 12.50 29.37 6.22
C LEU A 111 13.78 29.79 5.50
N ILE A 112 13.78 29.73 4.16
CA ILE A 112 14.92 30.15 3.33
C ILE A 112 15.28 31.61 3.62
N GLN A 113 14.28 32.49 3.72
CA GLN A 113 14.51 33.90 4.00
C GLN A 113 15.16 34.13 5.37
N VAL A 114 14.66 33.49 6.43
CA VAL A 114 15.26 33.58 7.78
C VAL A 114 16.70 33.05 7.77
N CYS A 115 16.97 31.94 7.08
CA CYS A 115 18.31 31.39 6.95
C CYS A 115 19.27 32.36 6.24
N LEU A 116 18.81 33.01 5.17
CA LEU A 116 19.61 34.02 4.45
C LEU A 116 19.89 35.26 5.30
N GLU A 117 18.88 35.76 6.01
CA GLU A 117 19.01 36.92 6.90
C GLU A 117 19.98 36.67 8.06
N ARG A 118 19.98 35.45 8.62
CA ARG A 118 20.84 35.07 9.74
C ARG A 118 22.22 34.55 9.33
N ARG A 119 22.44 34.29 8.03
CA ARG A 119 23.66 33.66 7.49
C ARG A 119 24.97 34.26 7.99
N TRP A 120 25.06 35.59 8.09
CA TRP A 120 26.28 36.28 8.53
C TRP A 120 26.53 36.16 10.04
N ARG A 121 25.48 35.91 10.84
CA ARG A 121 25.59 35.72 12.30
C ARG A 121 25.85 34.26 12.67
N THR A 122 25.21 33.33 11.98
CA THR A 122 25.23 31.91 12.35
C THR A 122 26.04 31.04 11.39
N GLY A 123 26.64 31.63 10.34
CA GLY A 123 27.45 30.90 9.36
C GLY A 123 26.65 29.97 8.45
N GLY A 124 25.31 30.06 8.47
CA GLY A 124 24.41 29.16 7.73
C GLY A 124 23.85 28.00 8.57
N LEU A 125 23.94 28.09 9.90
CA LEU A 125 23.27 27.20 10.86
C LEU A 125 22.12 27.89 11.60
#